data_AF-D2REH1-F1
#
_entry.id   AF-D2REH1-F1
#
_cell.length_a   1.000
_cell.length_b   1.000
_cell.length_c   1.000
_cell.angle_alpha   90.00
_cell.angle_beta   90.00
_cell.angle_gamma   90.00
#
_symmetry.space_group_name_H-M   'P 1'
#
loop_
_entity.id
_entity.type
_entity.pdbx_description
1 polymer ?
#
loop_
_entity_poly.entity_id
_entity_poly.type
_entity_poly.pdbx_seq_one_letter_code
_entity_poly.pdbx_strand_id
1 'polypeptide(L)'
;MWEKVVDRIVNFIRDYVESSNARGVVVGISGGVDSATTAFLCVRALGSDRVLGLIMPERGVTREEDIEDALEVCRILGIKYKYIEINPMVDAFLNNLEDGTDMAKANVRPRIRMIINYFYANSLNYLVAGTGNKSELMVGYFCYDEKTRVLTTEGLKTYKELKPGDIVFSLNPNTGKIEEVPVKDVYTFNYDGEMISIKGKRTDLLVTPNHRMLIVNRSGKLVFTQAVEFLNKRHSIPIPTPWDGYTDSDYIELSKFIDQSCLYHNANVLPERMPTEAFFYLMGLYIGDGTCTTYEVEAMRKTTLSHSEFLKFRDECGKFISPDKYRCERPVKYKAYSVYFSIPKGDKARESLINTLETLNIRYKAYKYFVRINSKALYEIFKQCGTNAKNKRIPRWVLKYPADKLFWLYKGLMDSDGWYNRNYQTISRQLALDIVELCAKLGMHATISVRGPRIAEYNGKIIRSQESYLITVANRIKTTSIYPERVSKVYYRGIVWCPDVPPYHNLLVERNGKFTFCGNTKYGDGGVDFLPIGDLYKTEVWELAKFLGVPDRIVKKTPSAGLWIGQTDEEEMGITYVKLDTVLKALERGYKPEEIPEKFDVSKDEVRKVLEMVERSKHKREMPPIVKVRDLILK
;
A
#
# COMPACT_ATOMS: atom_id res chain seq x y z
N MET A 1 -14.49 -36.97 26.64
CA MET A 1 -13.66 -35.97 25.93
C MET A 1 -14.03 -34.57 26.39
N TRP A 2 -15.27 -34.12 26.18
CA TRP A 2 -15.74 -32.78 26.55
C TRP A 2 -15.57 -32.42 28.03
N GLU A 3 -15.77 -33.37 28.96
CA GLU A 3 -15.51 -33.11 30.40
C GLU A 3 -14.08 -32.59 30.66
N LYS A 4 -13.06 -33.20 30.03
CA LYS A 4 -11.66 -32.75 30.15
C LYS A 4 -11.42 -31.38 29.53
N VAL A 5 -12.12 -31.06 28.44
CA VAL A 5 -12.05 -29.74 27.78
C VAL A 5 -12.66 -28.68 28.69
N VAL A 6 -13.85 -28.97 29.24
CA VAL A 6 -14.53 -28.12 30.21
C VAL A 6 -13.64 -27.88 31.42
N ASP A 7 -13.08 -28.93 32.03
CA ASP A 7 -12.20 -28.80 33.19
C ASP A 7 -11.00 -27.90 32.89
N ARG A 8 -10.40 -28.04 31.71
CA ARG A 8 -9.25 -27.21 31.31
C ARG A 8 -9.64 -25.74 31.14
N ILE A 9 -10.75 -25.45 30.46
CA ILE A 9 -11.23 -24.07 30.28
C ILE A 9 -11.65 -23.48 31.63
N VAL A 10 -12.36 -24.24 32.45
CA VAL A 10 -12.79 -23.83 33.79
C VAL A 10 -11.61 -23.49 34.69
N ASN A 11 -10.58 -24.33 34.71
CA ASN A 11 -9.37 -24.05 35.47
C ASN A 11 -8.63 -22.83 34.93
N PHE A 12 -8.51 -22.67 33.61
CA PHE A 12 -7.93 -21.46 33.02
C PHE A 12 -8.68 -20.18 33.44
N ILE A 13 -10.01 -20.17 33.36
CA ILE A 13 -10.82 -19.01 33.78
C ILE A 13 -10.56 -18.69 35.26
N ARG A 14 -10.61 -19.72 36.12
CA ARG A 14 -10.37 -19.56 37.57
C ARG A 14 -8.98 -18.98 37.81
N ASP A 15 -7.94 -19.59 37.28
CA ASP A 15 -6.56 -19.19 37.50
C ASP A 15 -6.27 -17.79 36.95
N TYR A 16 -6.82 -17.45 35.78
CA TYR A 16 -6.64 -16.13 35.17
C TYR A 16 -7.30 -15.01 36.00
N VAL A 17 -8.52 -15.26 36.50
CA VAL A 17 -9.25 -14.31 37.35
C VAL A 17 -8.54 -14.12 38.69
N GLU A 18 -8.10 -15.21 39.34
CA GLU A 18 -7.39 -15.14 40.62
C GLU A 18 -6.02 -14.45 40.49
N SER A 19 -5.21 -14.82 39.48
CA SER A 19 -3.89 -14.20 39.27
C SER A 19 -3.95 -12.73 38.83
N SER A 20 -5.05 -12.31 38.22
CA SER A 20 -5.33 -10.90 37.91
C SER A 20 -5.87 -10.12 39.12
N ASN A 21 -6.06 -10.79 40.27
CA ASN A 21 -6.68 -10.23 41.48
C ASN A 21 -8.08 -9.63 41.21
N ALA A 22 -8.82 -10.25 40.29
CA ALA A 22 -10.16 -9.83 39.89
C ALA A 22 -11.23 -10.58 40.70
N ARG A 23 -12.31 -9.88 41.05
CA ARG A 23 -13.41 -10.42 41.86
C ARG A 23 -14.41 -11.25 41.06
N GLY A 24 -14.34 -11.25 39.74
CA GLY A 24 -15.30 -11.93 38.87
C GLY A 24 -15.16 -11.53 37.40
N VAL A 25 -16.18 -11.83 36.60
CA VAL A 25 -16.18 -11.57 35.15
C VAL A 25 -17.50 -10.97 34.67
N VAL A 26 -17.40 -10.16 33.62
CA VAL A 26 -18.52 -9.65 32.82
C VAL A 26 -18.56 -10.40 31.50
N VAL A 27 -19.77 -10.84 31.11
CA VAL A 27 -20.02 -11.49 29.82
C VAL A 27 -21.16 -10.75 29.10
N GLY A 28 -20.92 -10.31 27.87
CA GLY A 28 -21.99 -9.82 27.00
C GLY A 28 -22.80 -11.01 26.46
N ILE A 29 -24.09 -11.08 26.79
CA ILE A 29 -24.97 -12.20 26.42
C ILE A 29 -25.93 -11.72 25.33
N SER A 30 -25.73 -12.21 24.11
CA SER A 30 -26.46 -11.77 22.92
C SER A 30 -27.64 -12.69 22.54
N GLY A 31 -27.79 -13.83 23.22
CA GLY A 31 -28.76 -14.87 22.82
C GLY A 31 -28.23 -15.83 21.76
N GLY A 32 -26.99 -15.63 21.31
CA GLY A 32 -26.27 -16.55 20.44
C GLY A 32 -25.48 -17.61 21.21
N VAL A 33 -25.21 -18.74 20.56
CA VAL A 33 -24.56 -19.92 21.14
C VAL A 33 -23.18 -19.63 21.75
N ASP A 34 -22.38 -18.76 21.13
CA ASP A 34 -21.03 -18.44 21.63
C ASP A 34 -21.08 -17.75 23.00
N SER A 35 -21.93 -16.73 23.13
CA SER A 35 -22.12 -15.99 24.37
C SER A 35 -22.72 -16.85 25.49
N ALA A 36 -23.67 -17.74 25.16
CA ALA A 36 -24.26 -18.67 26.10
C ALA A 36 -23.21 -19.68 26.61
N THR A 37 -22.43 -20.27 25.71
CA THR A 37 -21.38 -21.24 26.05
C THR A 37 -20.33 -20.61 26.97
N THR A 38 -19.87 -19.39 26.64
CA THR A 38 -18.96 -18.63 27.50
C THR A 38 -19.54 -18.40 28.90
N ALA A 39 -20.82 -18.01 29.01
CA ALA A 39 -21.47 -17.78 30.30
C ALA A 39 -21.54 -19.07 31.15
N PHE A 40 -21.90 -20.22 30.55
CA PHE A 40 -21.91 -21.51 31.24
C PHE A 40 -20.53 -21.90 31.78
N LEU A 41 -19.48 -21.70 30.97
CA LEU A 41 -18.10 -21.99 31.37
C LEU A 41 -17.63 -21.07 32.52
N CYS A 42 -17.94 -19.77 32.44
CA CYS A 42 -17.61 -18.82 33.49
C CYS A 42 -18.28 -19.16 34.83
N VAL A 43 -19.57 -19.54 34.80
CA VAL A 43 -20.31 -19.93 36.02
C VAL A 43 -19.77 -21.22 36.62
N ARG A 44 -19.47 -22.22 35.78
CA ARG A 44 -18.84 -23.46 36.25
C ARG A 44 -17.46 -23.23 36.87
N ALA A 45 -16.75 -22.18 36.42
CA ALA A 45 -15.44 -21.83 36.96
C ALA A 45 -15.46 -21.04 38.26
N LEU A 46 -16.35 -20.04 38.36
CA LEU A 46 -16.30 -19.01 39.39
C LEU A 46 -17.51 -19.02 40.34
N GLY A 47 -18.55 -19.79 40.02
CA GLY A 47 -19.86 -19.69 40.64
C GLY A 47 -20.68 -18.53 40.08
N SER A 48 -22.00 -18.59 40.26
CA SER A 48 -22.93 -17.60 39.69
C SER A 48 -22.77 -16.20 40.31
N ASP A 49 -22.33 -16.11 41.56
CA ASP A 49 -22.14 -14.83 42.28
C ASP A 49 -21.02 -13.96 41.71
N ARG A 50 -20.09 -14.55 40.96
CA ARG A 50 -18.91 -13.88 40.40
C ARG A 50 -19.02 -13.65 38.89
N VAL A 51 -20.21 -13.86 38.31
CA VAL A 51 -20.47 -13.66 36.89
C VAL A 51 -21.61 -12.67 36.72
N LEU A 52 -21.36 -11.60 35.96
CA LEU A 52 -22.37 -10.62 35.57
C LEU A 52 -22.67 -10.76 34.08
N GLY A 53 -23.92 -11.08 33.75
CA GLY A 53 -24.43 -11.05 32.38
C GLY A 53 -24.86 -9.64 31.98
N LEU A 54 -24.45 -9.18 30.80
CA LEU A 54 -24.94 -7.93 30.21
C LEU A 54 -25.71 -8.23 28.92
N ILE A 55 -27.01 -7.95 28.95
CA ILE A 55 -27.89 -8.11 27.79
C ILE A 55 -28.06 -6.72 27.19
N MET A 56 -27.51 -6.52 25.99
CA MET A 56 -27.35 -5.19 25.38
C MET A 56 -28.04 -5.07 24.02
N PRO A 57 -29.38 -5.18 23.98
CA PRO A 57 -30.13 -5.22 22.74
C PRO A 57 -30.26 -3.83 22.12
N GLU A 58 -30.53 -3.82 20.83
CA GLU A 58 -30.94 -2.64 20.08
C GLU A 58 -32.33 -2.86 19.50
N ARG A 59 -33.26 -1.98 19.87
CA ARG A 59 -34.64 -1.98 19.40
C ARG A 59 -34.68 -1.90 17.88
N GLY A 60 -35.42 -2.82 17.26
CA GLY A 60 -35.57 -2.90 15.82
C GLY A 60 -34.42 -3.62 15.09
N VAL A 61 -33.33 -3.99 15.77
CA VAL A 61 -32.21 -4.76 15.18
C VAL A 61 -32.08 -6.12 15.85
N THR A 62 -32.06 -6.16 17.18
CA THR A 62 -32.05 -7.41 17.95
C THR A 62 -33.43 -8.04 17.93
N ARG A 63 -33.53 -9.33 17.57
CA ARG A 63 -34.80 -10.06 17.58
C ARG A 63 -35.26 -10.30 19.01
N GLU A 64 -36.57 -10.27 19.24
CA GLU A 64 -37.15 -10.53 20.58
C GLU A 64 -36.74 -11.91 21.10
N GLU A 65 -36.70 -12.92 20.22
CA GLU A 65 -36.22 -14.27 20.53
C GLU A 65 -34.78 -14.31 21.05
N ASP A 66 -33.89 -13.44 20.53
CA ASP A 66 -32.49 -13.37 20.99
C ASP A 66 -32.41 -12.78 22.41
N ILE A 67 -33.30 -11.84 22.74
CA ILE A 67 -33.41 -11.25 24.08
C ILE A 67 -33.97 -12.29 25.06
N GLU A 68 -35.03 -13.01 24.68
CA GLU A 68 -35.61 -14.08 25.48
C GLU A 68 -34.59 -15.17 25.77
N ASP A 69 -33.81 -15.57 24.78
CA ASP A 69 -32.73 -16.54 24.94
C ASP A 69 -31.61 -16.05 25.85
N ALA A 70 -31.20 -14.78 25.75
CA ALA A 70 -30.23 -14.21 26.66
C ALA A 70 -30.74 -14.21 28.12
N LEU A 71 -32.01 -13.87 28.34
CA LEU A 71 -32.65 -13.90 29.65
C LEU A 71 -32.79 -15.33 30.19
N GLU A 72 -33.13 -16.28 29.33
CA GLU A 72 -33.22 -17.70 29.66
C GLU A 72 -31.87 -18.23 30.15
N VAL A 73 -30.78 -17.92 29.44
CA VAL A 73 -29.41 -18.30 29.83
C VAL A 73 -29.08 -17.75 31.22
N CYS A 74 -29.36 -16.47 31.47
CA CYS A 74 -29.14 -15.87 32.79
C CYS A 74 -29.94 -16.57 33.91
N ARG A 75 -31.20 -16.93 33.62
CA ARG A 75 -32.11 -17.61 34.56
C ARG A 75 -31.61 -19.03 34.88
N ILE A 76 -31.25 -19.80 33.86
CA ILE A 76 -30.73 -21.17 34.01
C ILE A 76 -29.46 -21.17 34.86
N LEU A 77 -28.58 -20.21 34.62
CA LEU A 77 -27.30 -20.10 35.32
C LEU A 77 -27.38 -19.46 36.71
N GLY A 78 -28.53 -18.89 37.08
CA GLY A 78 -28.70 -18.18 38.35
C GLY A 78 -27.76 -16.97 38.50
N ILE A 79 -27.30 -16.37 37.41
CA ILE A 79 -26.39 -15.22 37.44
C ILE A 79 -27.15 -13.90 37.56
N LYS A 80 -26.50 -12.92 38.18
CA LYS A 80 -26.97 -11.54 38.09
C LYS A 80 -26.80 -11.05 36.65
N TYR A 81 -27.77 -10.28 36.18
CA TYR A 81 -27.68 -9.67 34.86
C TYR A 81 -28.20 -8.24 34.87
N LYS A 82 -27.80 -7.48 33.86
CA LYS A 82 -28.38 -6.16 33.55
C LYS A 82 -28.87 -6.14 32.12
N TYR A 83 -30.09 -5.66 31.96
CA TYR A 83 -30.68 -5.33 30.67
C TYR A 83 -30.39 -3.86 30.38
N ILE A 84 -29.68 -3.60 29.28
CA ILE A 84 -29.24 -2.25 28.91
C ILE A 84 -29.51 -2.06 27.42
N GLU A 85 -30.67 -1.48 27.09
CA GLU A 85 -30.94 -1.08 25.72
C GLU A 85 -29.88 -0.06 25.26
N ILE A 86 -29.20 -0.37 24.14
CA ILE A 86 -28.10 0.49 23.68
C ILE A 86 -28.59 1.66 22.84
N ASN A 87 -29.85 1.68 22.38
CA ASN A 87 -30.40 2.74 21.54
C ASN A 87 -30.11 4.14 22.10
N PRO A 88 -30.34 4.47 23.38
CA PRO A 88 -30.06 5.83 23.87
C PRO A 88 -28.58 6.21 23.76
N MET A 89 -27.67 5.26 23.93
CA MET A 89 -26.23 5.49 23.76
C MET A 89 -25.85 5.56 22.29
N VAL A 90 -26.35 4.62 21.47
CA VAL A 90 -26.16 4.64 20.02
C VAL A 90 -26.68 5.95 19.46
N ASP A 91 -27.90 6.34 19.76
CA ASP A 91 -28.52 7.60 19.37
C ASP A 91 -27.74 8.79 19.92
N ALA A 92 -27.28 8.77 21.18
CA ALA A 92 -26.44 9.85 21.69
C ALA A 92 -25.12 9.97 20.92
N PHE A 93 -24.44 8.85 20.64
CA PHE A 93 -23.26 8.86 19.78
C PHE A 93 -23.63 9.35 18.39
N LEU A 94 -24.64 8.80 17.73
CA LEU A 94 -25.01 9.13 16.36
C LEU A 94 -25.56 10.55 16.21
N ASN A 95 -26.22 11.11 17.23
CA ASN A 95 -26.75 12.48 17.25
C ASN A 95 -25.65 13.52 17.55
N ASN A 96 -24.58 13.13 18.25
CA ASN A 96 -23.44 14.00 18.56
C ASN A 96 -22.25 13.78 17.60
N LEU A 97 -22.31 12.75 16.77
CA LEU A 97 -21.40 12.51 15.67
C LEU A 97 -22.01 13.09 14.39
N GLU A 98 -21.16 13.44 13.44
CA GLU A 98 -21.63 13.74 12.10
C GLU A 98 -22.18 12.45 11.45
N ASP A 99 -23.10 12.56 10.50
CA ASP A 99 -23.93 11.45 10.00
C ASP A 99 -23.13 10.28 9.37
N GLY A 100 -22.66 9.28 10.13
CA GLY A 100 -21.85 8.14 9.63
C GLY A 100 -22.51 7.28 8.53
N THR A 101 -21.74 6.54 7.73
CA THR A 101 -22.28 5.43 6.91
C THR A 101 -22.91 4.38 7.80
N ASP A 102 -23.81 3.60 7.23
CA ASP A 102 -24.42 2.43 7.86
C ASP A 102 -23.38 1.49 8.46
N MET A 103 -22.18 1.38 7.88
CA MET A 103 -21.13 0.55 8.45
C MET A 103 -20.37 1.19 9.62
N ALA A 104 -20.16 2.51 9.62
CA ALA A 104 -19.65 3.19 10.82
C ALA A 104 -20.69 3.12 11.95
N LYS A 105 -21.96 3.41 11.63
CA LYS A 105 -23.10 3.25 12.52
C LYS A 105 -23.20 1.81 13.04
N ALA A 106 -23.04 0.80 12.18
CA ALA A 106 -22.97 -0.61 12.54
C ALA A 106 -21.83 -0.89 13.52
N ASN A 107 -20.63 -0.39 13.23
CA ASN A 107 -19.44 -0.59 14.07
C ASN A 107 -19.44 0.23 15.37
N VAL A 108 -20.30 1.24 15.53
CA VAL A 108 -20.50 1.94 16.81
C VAL A 108 -21.14 0.98 17.83
N ARG A 109 -22.05 0.10 17.39
CA ARG A 109 -22.76 -0.86 18.25
C ARG A 109 -21.82 -1.78 19.04
N PRO A 110 -20.92 -2.57 18.40
CA PRO A 110 -19.99 -3.42 19.15
C PRO A 110 -19.04 -2.62 20.05
N ARG A 111 -18.66 -1.39 19.67
CA ARG A 111 -17.81 -0.52 20.49
C ARG A 111 -18.54 -0.01 21.73
N ILE A 112 -19.80 0.40 21.61
CA ILE A 112 -20.64 0.80 22.75
C ILE A 112 -20.83 -0.38 23.69
N ARG A 113 -21.14 -1.56 23.15
CA ARG A 113 -21.22 -2.79 23.95
C ARG A 113 -19.91 -3.06 24.71
N MET A 114 -18.77 -2.85 24.07
CA MET A 114 -17.47 -3.00 24.73
C MET A 114 -17.23 -1.94 25.82
N ILE A 115 -17.62 -0.69 25.58
CA ILE A 115 -17.57 0.38 26.60
C ILE A 115 -18.41 0.00 27.81
N ILE A 116 -19.63 -0.50 27.59
CA ILE A 116 -20.53 -0.93 28.67
C ILE A 116 -19.93 -2.13 29.41
N ASN A 117 -19.42 -3.14 28.70
CA ASN A 117 -18.74 -4.30 29.30
C ASN A 117 -17.62 -3.85 30.24
N TYR A 118 -16.68 -3.02 29.76
CA TYR A 118 -15.56 -2.55 30.58
C TYR A 118 -15.98 -1.58 31.67
N PHE A 119 -17.04 -0.78 31.48
CA PHE A 119 -17.57 0.07 32.53
C PHE A 119 -17.99 -0.76 33.75
N TYR A 120 -18.78 -1.82 33.55
CA TYR A 120 -19.18 -2.71 34.64
C TYR A 120 -18.01 -3.55 35.16
N ALA A 121 -17.14 -4.02 34.27
CA ALA A 121 -15.98 -4.82 34.66
C ALA A 121 -15.09 -4.00 35.63
N ASN A 122 -14.69 -2.80 35.22
CA ASN A 122 -13.87 -1.91 36.05
C ASN A 122 -14.57 -1.49 37.34
N SER A 123 -15.88 -1.18 37.28
CA SER A 123 -16.65 -0.78 38.47
C SER A 123 -16.73 -1.86 39.54
N LEU A 124 -16.66 -3.13 39.13
CA LEU A 124 -16.76 -4.28 40.02
C LEU A 124 -15.40 -4.93 40.32
N ASN A 125 -14.30 -4.42 39.75
CA ASN A 125 -13.00 -5.10 39.70
C ASN A 125 -13.13 -6.51 39.10
N TYR A 126 -13.84 -6.61 37.99
CA TYR A 126 -14.06 -7.82 37.19
C TYR A 126 -13.28 -7.71 35.87
N LEU A 127 -13.13 -8.82 35.16
CA LEU A 127 -12.57 -8.88 33.80
C LEU A 127 -13.68 -9.06 32.75
N VAL A 128 -13.44 -8.68 31.50
CA VAL A 128 -14.34 -8.94 30.36
C VAL A 128 -13.95 -10.24 29.68
N ALA A 129 -14.84 -11.25 29.74
CA ALA A 129 -14.68 -12.48 28.98
C ALA A 129 -15.32 -12.33 27.60
N GLY A 130 -14.52 -12.50 26.55
CA GLY A 130 -15.01 -12.42 25.17
C GLY A 130 -15.68 -13.71 24.70
N THR A 131 -16.46 -13.57 23.63
CA THR A 131 -17.27 -14.65 23.07
C THR A 131 -16.81 -15.05 21.65
N GLY A 132 -15.65 -14.58 21.20
CA GLY A 132 -15.09 -14.96 19.90
C GLY A 132 -14.56 -16.39 19.92
N ASN A 133 -14.88 -17.15 18.87
CA ASN A 133 -14.37 -18.51 18.64
C ASN A 133 -13.21 -18.50 17.62
N LYS A 134 -12.52 -19.64 17.51
CA LYS A 134 -11.35 -19.80 16.65
C LYS A 134 -11.68 -19.53 15.18
N SER A 135 -12.83 -19.97 14.69
CA SER A 135 -13.24 -19.79 13.30
C SER A 135 -13.36 -18.30 12.92
N GLU A 136 -13.97 -17.48 13.77
CA GLU A 136 -14.13 -16.04 13.55
C GLU A 136 -12.82 -15.26 13.66
N LEU A 137 -11.99 -15.60 14.65
CA LEU A 137 -10.64 -15.05 14.81
C LEU A 137 -9.75 -15.36 13.60
N MET A 138 -10.07 -16.43 12.89
CA MET A 138 -9.37 -16.90 11.71
C MET A 138 -9.85 -16.26 10.40
N VAL A 139 -10.77 -15.28 10.33
CA VAL A 139 -11.27 -14.82 8.99
C VAL A 139 -11.49 -13.30 8.70
N GLY A 140 -11.38 -12.35 9.65
CA GLY A 140 -11.93 -10.97 9.48
C GLY A 140 -11.41 -9.99 8.36
N TYR A 141 -12.28 -9.04 7.92
CA TYR A 141 -12.21 -8.24 6.64
C TYR A 141 -11.85 -6.71 6.69
N PHE A 142 -11.13 -6.13 5.67
CA PHE A 142 -11.00 -4.67 5.23
C PHE A 142 -10.20 -4.47 3.87
N CYS A 143 -10.60 -3.68 2.81
CA CYS A 143 -9.81 -3.54 1.50
C CYS A 143 -10.12 -2.39 0.45
N TYR A 144 -9.23 -2.24 -0.57
CA TYR A 144 -9.29 -1.42 -1.83
C TYR A 144 -9.97 -2.14 -3.02
N ASP A 145 -10.44 -1.45 -4.07
CA ASP A 145 -10.93 -2.08 -5.32
C ASP A 145 -9.82 -2.60 -6.26
N GLU A 146 -10.18 -3.46 -7.21
CA GLU A 146 -9.24 -4.12 -8.13
C GLU A 146 -8.48 -3.17 -9.07
N LYS A 147 -9.00 -1.95 -9.30
CA LYS A 147 -8.38 -0.93 -10.14
C LYS A 147 -7.32 -0.13 -9.40
N THR A 148 -7.34 -0.15 -8.08
CA THR A 148 -6.30 0.48 -7.28
C THR A 148 -4.99 -0.25 -7.51
N ARG A 149 -3.89 0.51 -7.62
CA ARG A 149 -2.51 0.03 -7.76
C ARG A 149 -1.64 0.65 -6.69
N VAL A 150 -0.51 0.04 -6.40
CA VAL A 150 0.43 0.50 -5.39
C VAL A 150 1.71 0.94 -6.07
N LEU A 151 2.24 2.10 -5.67
CA LEU A 151 3.53 2.56 -6.16
C LEU A 151 4.66 1.89 -5.39
N THR A 152 5.47 1.12 -6.11
CA THR A 152 6.68 0.48 -5.61
C THR A 152 7.91 1.14 -6.23
N THR A 153 9.11 0.81 -5.74
CA THR A 153 10.39 1.24 -6.33
C THR A 153 10.58 0.74 -7.77
N GLU A 154 9.89 -0.33 -8.13
CA GLU A 154 9.90 -0.95 -9.46
C GLU A 154 8.69 -0.53 -10.33
N GLY A 155 7.91 0.45 -9.88
CA GLY A 155 6.76 1.01 -10.59
C GLY A 155 5.42 0.62 -9.97
N LEU A 156 4.32 0.91 -10.70
CA LEU A 156 2.98 0.59 -10.23
C LEU A 156 2.69 -0.90 -10.37
N LYS A 157 2.25 -1.51 -9.28
CA LYS A 157 1.81 -2.90 -9.25
C LYS A 157 0.33 -2.99 -8.90
N THR A 158 -0.39 -3.80 -9.67
CA THR A 158 -1.76 -4.23 -9.36
C THR A 158 -1.75 -5.28 -8.25
N TYR A 159 -2.94 -5.63 -7.79
CA TYR A 159 -3.16 -6.73 -6.85
C TYR A 159 -2.61 -8.09 -7.32
N LYS A 160 -2.39 -8.27 -8.63
CA LYS A 160 -1.79 -9.50 -9.20
C LYS A 160 -0.26 -9.47 -9.25
N GLU A 161 0.32 -8.27 -9.21
CA GLU A 161 1.74 -8.05 -9.44
C GLU A 161 2.52 -7.78 -8.16
N LEU A 162 1.88 -7.17 -7.16
CA LEU A 162 2.48 -6.83 -5.87
C LEU A 162 2.71 -8.09 -5.05
N LYS A 163 3.91 -8.23 -4.48
CA LYS A 163 4.35 -9.40 -3.72
C LYS A 163 4.95 -9.00 -2.36
N PRO A 164 4.92 -9.90 -1.36
CA PRO A 164 5.76 -9.77 -0.17
C PRO A 164 7.21 -9.43 -0.52
N GLY A 165 7.80 -8.48 0.20
CA GLY A 165 9.15 -7.97 -0.03
C GLY A 165 9.25 -6.86 -1.06
N ASP A 166 8.22 -6.58 -1.86
CA ASP A 166 8.20 -5.40 -2.71
C ASP A 166 8.30 -4.13 -1.88
N ILE A 167 9.14 -3.20 -2.31
CA ILE A 167 9.39 -1.96 -1.58
C ILE A 167 8.40 -0.88 -2.03
N VAL A 168 7.62 -0.34 -1.09
CA VAL A 168 6.58 0.68 -1.35
C VAL A 168 6.84 1.96 -0.58
N PHE A 169 6.24 3.05 -1.03
CA PHE A 169 6.34 4.34 -0.37
C PHE A 169 5.26 4.49 0.70
N SER A 170 5.68 4.69 1.94
CA SER A 170 4.82 4.93 3.10
C SER A 170 5.12 6.29 3.74
N LEU A 171 4.11 6.95 4.32
CA LEU A 171 4.29 8.21 5.03
C LEU A 171 4.42 7.94 6.52
N ASN A 172 5.56 8.29 7.12
CA ASN A 172 5.75 8.16 8.56
C ASN A 172 4.88 9.21 9.29
N PRO A 173 3.87 8.80 10.11
CA PRO A 173 2.96 9.73 10.75
C PRO A 173 3.62 10.65 11.79
N ASN A 174 4.78 10.26 12.32
CA ASN A 174 5.50 11.02 13.36
C ASN A 174 6.38 12.11 12.76
N THR A 175 7.07 11.81 11.65
CA THR A 175 8.02 12.73 11.02
C THR A 175 7.43 13.47 9.82
N GLY A 176 6.35 12.94 9.23
CA GLY A 176 5.76 13.42 7.99
C GLY A 176 6.56 13.08 6.73
N LYS A 177 7.63 12.28 6.85
CA LYS A 177 8.53 11.93 5.76
C LYS A 177 8.08 10.68 5.00
N ILE A 178 8.40 10.62 3.70
CA ILE A 178 8.28 9.38 2.93
C ILE A 178 9.41 8.43 3.34
N GLU A 179 9.05 7.18 3.62
CA GLU A 179 9.97 6.08 3.84
C GLU A 179 9.62 4.91 2.91
N GLU A 180 10.65 4.24 2.40
CA GLU A 180 10.48 3.01 1.64
C GLU A 180 10.37 1.83 2.61
N VAL A 181 9.27 1.08 2.51
CA VAL A 181 8.88 0.03 3.45
C VAL A 181 8.59 -1.25 2.66
N PRO A 182 9.06 -2.44 3.11
CA PRO A 182 8.69 -3.69 2.46
C PRO A 182 7.22 -4.00 2.70
N VAL A 183 6.53 -4.42 1.65
CA VAL A 183 5.22 -5.07 1.76
C VAL A 183 5.42 -6.37 2.52
N LYS A 184 4.75 -6.51 3.66
CA LYS A 184 4.77 -7.74 4.44
C LYS A 184 3.98 -8.83 3.69
N ASP A 185 2.76 -8.50 3.28
CA ASP A 185 1.84 -9.41 2.59
C ASP A 185 0.86 -8.65 1.67
N VAL A 186 0.27 -9.37 0.71
CA VAL A 186 -0.77 -8.84 -0.20
C VAL A 186 -1.98 -9.76 -0.19
N TYR A 187 -3.15 -9.20 0.12
CA TYR A 187 -4.40 -9.94 0.29
C TYR A 187 -5.42 -9.56 -0.77
N THR A 188 -6.16 -10.50 -1.36
CA THR A 188 -7.12 -10.25 -2.47
C THR A 188 -8.39 -11.08 -2.29
N PHE A 189 -9.57 -10.46 -2.22
CA PHE A 189 -10.85 -11.05 -1.82
C PHE A 189 -11.89 -10.84 -2.92
N ASN A 190 -12.88 -11.73 -3.06
CA ASN A 190 -14.11 -11.40 -3.78
C ASN A 190 -15.01 -10.56 -2.85
N TYR A 191 -15.59 -9.48 -3.36
CA TYR A 191 -16.47 -8.57 -2.63
C TYR A 191 -17.73 -8.31 -3.44
N ASP A 192 -18.86 -8.27 -2.75
CA ASP A 192 -20.18 -8.00 -3.32
C ASP A 192 -20.96 -7.12 -2.34
N GLY A 193 -20.88 -5.81 -2.49
CA GLY A 193 -21.43 -4.88 -1.51
C GLY A 193 -21.12 -3.41 -1.76
N GLU A 194 -21.48 -2.55 -0.81
CA GLU A 194 -21.25 -1.11 -0.92
C GLU A 194 -19.78 -0.73 -0.67
N MET A 195 -19.22 0.13 -1.52
CA MET A 195 -17.91 0.75 -1.34
C MET A 195 -18.02 2.27 -1.36
N ILE A 196 -17.03 2.94 -0.79
CA ILE A 196 -16.92 4.40 -0.77
C ILE A 196 -16.05 4.84 -1.94
N SER A 197 -16.68 5.52 -2.90
CA SER A 197 -15.98 6.19 -3.98
C SER A 197 -15.61 7.61 -3.55
N ILE A 198 -14.32 7.93 -3.55
CA ILE A 198 -13.79 9.26 -3.26
C ILE A 198 -13.17 9.82 -4.55
N LYS A 199 -13.77 10.88 -5.13
CA LYS A 199 -13.36 11.46 -6.41
C LYS A 199 -13.00 12.95 -6.28
N GLY A 200 -11.75 13.23 -5.92
CA GLY A 200 -11.21 14.58 -5.93
C GLY A 200 -10.58 14.99 -7.27
N LYS A 201 -10.17 16.26 -7.37
CA LYS A 201 -9.32 16.75 -8.48
C LYS A 201 -8.02 15.94 -8.59
N ARG A 202 -7.49 15.50 -7.45
CA ARG A 202 -6.16 14.87 -7.33
C ARG A 202 -6.17 13.48 -6.69
N THR A 203 -7.32 13.04 -6.20
CA THR A 203 -7.51 11.72 -5.57
C THR A 203 -8.64 10.98 -6.27
N ASP A 204 -8.45 9.69 -6.49
CA ASP A 204 -9.51 8.75 -6.87
C ASP A 204 -9.28 7.51 -6.02
N LEU A 205 -10.29 7.09 -5.26
CA LEU A 205 -10.25 5.88 -4.47
C LEU A 205 -11.62 5.21 -4.54
N LEU A 206 -11.59 3.88 -4.49
CA LEU A 206 -12.75 3.07 -4.21
C LEU A 206 -12.35 2.03 -3.17
N VAL A 207 -12.88 2.17 -1.97
CA VAL A 207 -12.47 1.39 -0.79
C VAL A 207 -13.69 0.92 0.00
N THR A 208 -13.56 -0.14 0.80
CA THR A 208 -14.66 -0.55 1.68
C THR A 208 -14.98 0.56 2.69
N PRO A 209 -16.22 0.66 3.20
CA PRO A 209 -16.62 1.74 4.10
C PRO A 209 -15.75 1.88 5.34
N ASN A 210 -15.33 0.75 5.91
CA ASN A 210 -14.47 0.65 7.09
C ASN A 210 -12.95 0.77 6.80
N HIS A 211 -12.55 1.08 5.56
CA HIS A 211 -11.15 1.24 5.16
C HIS A 211 -10.52 2.44 5.86
N ARG A 212 -9.32 2.29 6.43
CA ARG A 212 -8.62 3.40 7.10
C ARG A 212 -8.01 4.35 6.08
N MET A 213 -8.27 5.62 6.26
CA MET A 213 -7.80 6.72 5.44
C MET A 213 -6.84 7.57 6.26
N LEU A 214 -5.64 7.83 5.74
CA LEU A 214 -4.70 8.75 6.36
C LEU A 214 -5.12 10.19 6.04
N ILE A 215 -5.31 11.03 7.06
CA ILE A 215 -5.70 12.43 6.94
C ILE A 215 -4.81 13.35 7.78
N VAL A 216 -4.81 14.62 7.45
CA VAL A 216 -4.28 15.71 8.28
C VAL A 216 -5.43 16.34 9.03
N ASN A 217 -5.40 16.27 10.36
CA ASN A 217 -6.41 16.89 11.21
C ASN A 217 -6.23 18.42 11.30
N ARG A 218 -7.12 19.10 12.03
CA ARG A 218 -7.08 20.58 12.19
C ARG A 218 -5.80 21.09 12.87
N SER A 219 -5.14 20.28 13.70
CA SER A 219 -3.86 20.63 14.33
C SER A 219 -2.64 20.33 13.46
N GLY A 220 -2.84 19.88 12.22
CA GLY A 220 -1.77 19.59 11.28
C GLY A 220 -1.12 18.21 11.48
N LYS A 221 -1.66 17.37 12.37
CA LYS A 221 -1.13 16.02 12.64
C LYS A 221 -1.73 14.97 11.70
N LEU A 222 -0.92 13.99 11.34
CA LEU A 222 -1.32 12.81 10.58
C LEU A 222 -2.08 11.84 11.48
N VAL A 223 -3.33 11.53 11.12
CA VAL A 223 -4.20 10.60 11.87
C VAL A 223 -5.00 9.75 10.89
N PHE A 224 -5.55 8.64 11.37
CA PHE A 224 -6.44 7.80 10.56
C PHE A 224 -7.90 8.10 10.87
N THR A 225 -8.74 8.06 9.83
CA THR A 225 -10.20 8.01 9.91
C THR A 225 -10.72 6.86 9.05
N GLN A 226 -12.01 6.55 9.07
CA GLN A 226 -12.59 5.56 8.15
C GLN A 226 -13.05 6.22 6.85
N ALA A 227 -13.07 5.48 5.73
CA ALA A 227 -13.45 6.01 4.42
C ALA A 227 -14.87 6.56 4.39
N VAL A 228 -15.78 5.90 5.09
CA VAL A 228 -17.12 6.39 5.40
C VAL A 228 -17.16 7.86 5.80
N GLU A 229 -16.27 8.30 6.68
CA GLU A 229 -16.36 9.62 7.32
C GLU A 229 -16.19 10.76 6.30
N PHE A 230 -15.61 10.47 5.13
CA PHE A 230 -15.49 11.42 4.02
C PHE A 230 -16.83 11.82 3.41
N LEU A 231 -17.92 11.07 3.65
CA LEU A 231 -19.27 11.44 3.21
C LEU A 231 -19.87 12.60 4.02
N ASN A 232 -19.31 12.90 5.19
CA ASN A 232 -20.00 13.72 6.19
C ASN A 232 -19.36 15.08 6.33
N LYS A 233 -18.03 15.11 6.22
CA LYS A 233 -17.25 16.33 6.35
C LYS A 233 -16.07 16.37 5.41
N ARG A 234 -15.59 17.59 5.22
CA ARG A 234 -14.34 17.84 4.52
C ARG A 234 -13.18 17.20 5.28
N HIS A 235 -12.39 16.43 4.56
CA HIS A 235 -11.15 15.85 5.04
C HIS A 235 -9.96 16.30 4.19
N SER A 236 -8.80 16.41 4.81
CA SER A 236 -7.56 16.78 4.14
C SER A 236 -6.66 15.56 4.09
N ILE A 237 -6.37 15.06 2.89
CA ILE A 237 -5.40 13.97 2.70
C ILE A 237 -4.00 14.60 2.63
N PRO A 238 -2.99 14.02 3.30
CA PRO A 238 -1.64 14.55 3.28
C PRO A 238 -1.00 14.49 1.90
N ILE A 239 -0.05 15.40 1.69
CA ILE A 239 0.90 15.36 0.59
C ILE A 239 2.27 15.16 1.20
N PRO A 240 3.11 14.31 0.61
CA PRO A 240 4.40 13.99 1.19
C PRO A 240 5.32 15.21 1.32
N THR A 241 6.25 15.15 2.27
CA THR A 241 7.42 16.03 2.26
C THR A 241 8.46 15.53 1.26
N PRO A 242 9.43 16.37 0.85
CA PRO A 242 10.56 15.92 0.05
C PRO A 242 11.26 14.71 0.68
N TRP A 243 11.67 13.79 -0.19
CA TRP A 243 12.33 12.54 0.17
C TRP A 243 13.82 12.73 0.42
N ASP A 244 14.33 12.07 1.46
CA ASP A 244 15.72 12.21 1.93
C ASP A 244 16.74 11.42 1.09
N GLY A 245 16.30 10.51 0.21
CA GLY A 245 17.20 9.72 -0.64
C GLY A 245 17.94 8.60 0.10
N TYR A 246 18.64 7.75 -0.68
CA TYR A 246 19.62 6.77 -0.18
C TYR A 246 21.04 7.03 -0.70
N THR A 247 21.17 7.95 -1.64
CA THR A 247 22.43 8.25 -2.31
C THR A 247 22.62 9.75 -2.26
N ASP A 248 23.38 10.21 -1.28
CA ASP A 248 23.79 11.59 -1.18
C ASP A 248 25.21 11.73 -1.74
N SER A 249 25.29 12.13 -3.01
CA SER A 249 26.56 12.40 -3.68
C SER A 249 26.40 13.60 -4.60
N ASP A 250 27.26 14.59 -4.40
CA ASP A 250 27.36 15.77 -5.27
C ASP A 250 27.93 15.45 -6.65
N TYR A 251 28.46 14.24 -6.85
CA TYR A 251 29.03 13.81 -8.13
C TYR A 251 28.53 12.43 -8.58
N ILE A 252 28.32 12.28 -9.88
CA ILE A 252 28.11 11.01 -10.58
C ILE A 252 29.46 10.49 -11.08
N GLU A 253 29.84 9.30 -10.62
CA GLU A 253 30.96 8.53 -11.17
C GLU A 253 30.46 7.71 -12.37
N LEU A 254 30.81 8.13 -13.58
CA LEU A 254 30.32 7.49 -14.81
C LEU A 254 30.73 6.01 -14.89
N SER A 255 31.94 5.68 -14.42
CA SER A 255 32.50 4.32 -14.41
C SER A 255 31.66 3.30 -13.63
N LYS A 256 30.76 3.74 -12.71
CA LYS A 256 29.80 2.85 -12.04
C LYS A 256 28.68 2.34 -12.95
N PHE A 257 28.45 3.00 -14.10
CA PHE A 257 27.28 2.76 -14.95
C PHE A 257 27.65 2.33 -16.38
N ILE A 258 28.92 2.44 -16.75
CA ILE A 258 29.45 2.11 -18.07
C ILE A 258 30.84 1.51 -17.97
N ASP A 259 31.22 0.72 -18.97
CA ASP A 259 32.59 0.24 -19.11
C ASP A 259 33.56 1.43 -19.22
N GLN A 260 34.63 1.42 -18.43
CA GLN A 260 35.61 2.51 -18.32
C GLN A 260 36.24 2.86 -19.68
N SER A 261 36.37 1.90 -20.60
CA SER A 261 36.85 2.13 -21.96
C SER A 261 35.99 3.12 -22.76
N CYS A 262 34.72 3.32 -22.36
CA CYS A 262 33.81 4.26 -23.00
C CYS A 262 34.17 5.73 -22.74
N LEU A 263 34.93 6.04 -21.67
CA LEU A 263 35.38 7.39 -21.32
C LEU A 263 36.44 7.93 -22.28
N TYR A 264 37.19 7.04 -22.94
CA TYR A 264 38.31 7.36 -23.81
C TYR A 264 37.97 7.19 -25.30
N HIS A 265 36.69 6.98 -25.63
CA HIS A 265 36.25 6.68 -26.98
C HIS A 265 36.10 7.96 -27.83
N ASN A 266 36.74 8.00 -29.00
CA ASN A 266 36.74 9.10 -29.98
C ASN A 266 37.29 10.44 -29.46
N ALA A 267 38.58 10.56 -29.13
CA ALA A 267 39.33 11.82 -28.89
C ALA A 267 38.71 12.87 -27.92
N ASN A 268 37.55 12.60 -27.33
CA ASN A 268 36.78 13.41 -26.41
C ASN A 268 36.89 12.72 -25.05
N VAL A 269 37.67 13.32 -24.16
CA VAL A 269 37.76 12.88 -22.77
C VAL A 269 36.58 13.50 -22.03
N LEU A 270 35.67 12.65 -21.55
CA LEU A 270 34.66 13.08 -20.58
C LEU A 270 35.23 12.99 -19.17
N PRO A 271 34.92 13.94 -18.28
CA PRO A 271 35.30 13.81 -16.88
C PRO A 271 34.63 12.56 -16.30
N GLU A 272 35.41 11.75 -15.58
CA GLU A 272 34.90 10.54 -14.90
C GLU A 272 33.86 10.89 -13.84
N ARG A 273 34.01 12.06 -13.21
CA ARG A 273 33.11 12.60 -12.19
C ARG A 273 32.40 13.83 -12.72
N MET A 274 31.07 13.85 -12.65
CA MET A 274 30.26 15.00 -13.05
C MET A 274 29.41 15.49 -11.87
N PRO A 275 29.28 16.81 -11.64
CA PRO A 275 28.31 17.34 -10.69
C PRO A 275 26.90 16.76 -10.94
N THR A 276 26.30 16.20 -9.89
CA THR A 276 25.02 15.49 -9.97
C THR A 276 23.91 16.35 -10.54
N GLU A 277 23.86 17.62 -10.15
CA GLU A 277 22.85 18.59 -10.55
C GLU A 277 22.90 18.86 -12.07
N ALA A 278 24.09 19.17 -12.58
CA ALA A 278 24.33 19.41 -14.00
C ALA A 278 24.03 18.14 -14.84
N PHE A 279 24.45 16.98 -14.34
CA PHE A 279 24.21 15.71 -15.02
C PHE A 279 22.73 15.33 -15.07
N PHE A 280 21.99 15.48 -13.97
CA PHE A 280 20.54 15.24 -13.94
C PHE A 280 19.77 16.25 -14.79
N TYR A 281 20.20 17.51 -14.82
CA TYR A 281 19.64 18.48 -15.74
C TYR A 281 19.79 18.05 -17.21
N LEU A 282 21.00 17.65 -17.63
CA LEU A 282 21.24 17.12 -18.99
C LEU A 282 20.41 15.87 -19.27
N MET A 283 20.26 14.97 -18.29
CA MET A 283 19.43 13.77 -18.44
C MET A 283 17.95 14.13 -18.63
N GLY A 284 17.44 15.12 -17.88
CA GLY A 284 16.07 15.61 -18.03
C GLY A 284 15.81 16.18 -19.42
N LEU A 285 16.73 17.00 -19.93
CA LEU A 285 16.68 17.51 -21.32
C LEU A 285 16.75 16.37 -22.34
N TYR A 286 17.57 15.34 -22.09
CA TYR A 286 17.68 14.18 -22.98
C TYR A 286 16.39 13.36 -23.00
N ILE A 287 15.69 13.23 -21.88
CA ILE A 287 14.46 12.45 -21.80
C ILE A 287 13.38 13.07 -22.69
N GLY A 288 13.25 14.41 -22.68
CA GLY A 288 12.32 15.12 -23.56
C GLY A 288 12.81 15.21 -25.01
N ASP A 289 13.85 16.00 -25.25
CA ASP A 289 14.29 16.37 -26.61
C ASP A 289 15.46 15.53 -27.15
N GLY A 290 15.91 14.53 -26.39
CA GLY A 290 17.13 13.79 -26.70
C GLY A 290 16.93 12.54 -27.54
N THR A 291 17.91 12.23 -28.40
CA THR A 291 18.01 10.93 -29.08
C THR A 291 19.45 10.44 -29.19
N CYS A 292 19.61 9.13 -29.18
CA CYS A 292 20.90 8.45 -29.33
C CYS A 292 20.93 7.71 -30.67
N THR A 293 22.04 7.86 -31.40
CA THR A 293 22.25 7.14 -32.66
C THR A 293 23.70 6.74 -32.81
N THR A 294 23.92 5.76 -33.68
CA THR A 294 25.24 5.32 -34.09
C THR A 294 25.33 5.33 -35.59
N TYR A 295 26.47 5.75 -36.12
CA TYR A 295 26.75 5.70 -37.55
C TYR A 295 28.18 5.21 -37.77
N GLU A 296 28.41 4.58 -38.92
CA GLU A 296 29.76 4.21 -39.32
C GLU A 296 30.50 5.44 -39.82
N VAL A 297 31.72 5.61 -39.32
CA VAL A 297 32.65 6.61 -39.82
C VAL A 297 33.79 5.86 -40.48
N GLU A 298 34.04 6.25 -41.73
CA GLU A 298 35.20 5.83 -42.47
C GLU A 298 36.25 6.94 -42.36
N ALA A 299 37.37 6.65 -41.71
CA ALA A 299 38.45 7.62 -41.55
C ALA A 299 39.81 6.99 -41.85
N MET A 300 40.67 7.76 -42.49
CA MET A 300 42.08 7.41 -42.67
C MET A 300 42.77 7.44 -41.30
N ARG A 301 43.11 6.27 -40.76
CA ARG A 301 43.99 6.19 -39.58
C ARG A 301 45.43 6.29 -40.04
N LYS A 302 46.28 6.96 -39.26
CA LYS A 302 47.73 6.94 -39.49
C LYS A 302 48.39 5.63 -39.04
N THR A 303 47.71 4.85 -38.19
CA THR A 303 48.26 3.66 -37.55
C THR A 303 47.19 2.57 -37.33
N THR A 304 47.59 1.30 -37.40
CA THR A 304 46.76 0.12 -37.08
C THR A 304 46.72 -0.20 -35.59
N LEU A 305 47.55 0.46 -34.78
CA LEU A 305 47.61 0.27 -33.34
C LEU A 305 46.33 0.79 -32.66
N SER A 306 45.89 0.11 -31.59
CA SER A 306 44.91 0.67 -30.67
C SER A 306 45.49 1.88 -29.91
N HIS A 307 44.64 2.70 -29.28
CA HIS A 307 45.14 3.86 -28.54
C HIS A 307 46.13 3.46 -27.43
N SER A 308 45.82 2.42 -26.64
CA SER A 308 46.69 1.93 -25.57
C SER A 308 48.02 1.34 -26.07
N GLU A 309 48.03 0.73 -27.27
CA GLU A 309 49.27 0.25 -27.89
C GLU A 309 50.09 1.39 -28.49
N PHE A 310 49.45 2.34 -29.17
CA PHE A 310 50.09 3.56 -29.68
C PHE A 310 50.73 4.36 -28.55
N LEU A 311 50.09 4.41 -27.37
CA LEU A 311 50.65 5.07 -26.19
C LEU A 311 51.96 4.44 -25.68
N LYS A 312 52.35 3.24 -26.14
CA LYS A 312 53.61 2.57 -25.75
C LYS A 312 54.79 2.88 -26.68
N PHE A 313 54.55 3.44 -27.86
CA PHE A 313 55.60 3.76 -28.81
C PHE A 313 56.05 5.22 -28.64
N ARG A 314 57.34 5.42 -28.36
CA ARG A 314 57.99 6.72 -28.22
C ARG A 314 59.30 6.73 -28.99
N ASP A 315 59.64 7.87 -29.57
CA ASP A 315 61.02 8.12 -29.97
C ASP A 315 61.90 8.44 -28.76
N GLU A 316 63.20 8.58 -29.02
CA GLU A 316 64.23 8.90 -28.03
C GLU A 316 63.99 10.25 -27.32
N CYS A 317 63.14 11.12 -27.88
CA CYS A 317 62.73 12.40 -27.30
C CYS A 317 61.38 12.33 -26.58
N GLY A 318 60.78 11.14 -26.45
CA GLY A 318 59.49 10.96 -25.78
C GLY A 318 58.28 11.41 -26.59
N LYS A 319 58.39 11.62 -27.90
CA LYS A 319 57.24 11.88 -28.79
C LYS A 319 56.64 10.58 -29.28
N PHE A 320 55.32 10.58 -29.45
CA PHE A 320 54.58 9.44 -30.00
C PHE A 320 55.00 9.18 -31.46
N ILE A 321 55.42 7.96 -31.75
CA ILE A 321 55.74 7.51 -33.12
C ILE A 321 54.83 6.35 -33.53
N SER A 322 54.48 6.27 -34.81
CA SER A 322 53.86 5.08 -35.40
C SER A 322 54.92 4.36 -36.22
N PRO A 323 55.41 3.19 -35.78
CA PRO A 323 56.36 2.40 -36.58
C PRO A 323 55.78 2.08 -37.95
N ASP A 324 56.61 2.06 -38.99
CA ASP A 324 56.16 1.91 -40.39
C ASP A 324 55.37 0.62 -40.64
N LYS A 325 55.74 -0.46 -39.96
CA LYS A 325 55.00 -1.74 -39.96
C LYS A 325 53.53 -1.62 -39.54
N TYR A 326 53.18 -0.59 -38.77
CA TYR A 326 51.82 -0.34 -38.29
C TYR A 326 51.16 0.86 -38.98
N ARG A 327 51.74 1.43 -40.04
CA ARG A 327 51.05 2.48 -40.80
C ARG A 327 49.80 1.89 -41.46
N CYS A 328 48.70 2.61 -41.32
CA CYS A 328 47.44 2.21 -41.95
C CYS A 328 47.21 3.09 -43.17
N GLU A 329 47.26 2.50 -44.36
CA GLU A 329 46.99 3.20 -45.63
C GLU A 329 45.57 2.92 -46.16
N ARG A 330 44.77 2.20 -45.36
CA ARG A 330 43.40 1.87 -45.69
C ARG A 330 42.43 2.59 -44.74
N PRO A 331 41.28 3.04 -45.24
CA PRO A 331 40.27 3.63 -44.38
C PRO A 331 39.80 2.60 -43.34
N VAL A 332 39.77 3.02 -42.08
CA VAL A 332 39.25 2.21 -40.97
C VAL A 332 37.83 2.63 -40.71
N LYS A 333 36.91 1.66 -40.75
CA LYS A 333 35.52 1.85 -40.33
C LYS A 333 35.42 1.68 -38.83
N TYR A 334 34.85 2.67 -38.16
CA TYR A 334 34.53 2.56 -36.74
C TYR A 334 33.15 3.15 -36.45
N LYS A 335 32.54 2.67 -35.37
CA LYS A 335 31.22 3.11 -34.95
C LYS A 335 31.35 4.41 -34.15
N ALA A 336 30.76 5.50 -34.64
CA ALA A 336 30.59 6.72 -33.88
C ALA A 336 29.31 6.65 -33.05
N TYR A 337 29.39 7.20 -31.83
CA TYR A 337 28.28 7.25 -30.88
C TYR A 337 27.93 8.70 -30.63
N SER A 338 26.67 9.05 -30.88
CA SER A 338 26.23 10.44 -30.81
C SER A 338 24.94 10.56 -30.02
N VAL A 339 24.92 11.60 -29.19
CA VAL A 339 23.75 12.09 -28.47
C VAL A 339 23.33 13.40 -29.12
N TYR A 340 22.04 13.52 -29.44
CA TYR A 340 21.44 14.71 -30.01
C TYR A 340 20.44 15.27 -29.02
N PHE A 341 20.42 16.58 -28.86
CA PHE A 341 19.36 17.34 -28.19
C PHE A 341 18.66 18.18 -29.25
N SER A 342 17.41 17.85 -29.56
CA SER A 342 16.61 18.45 -30.64
C SER A 342 16.05 19.83 -30.27
N ILE A 343 16.86 20.62 -29.59
CA ILE A 343 16.50 21.92 -29.05
C ILE A 343 16.99 22.99 -30.05
N PRO A 344 16.12 23.71 -30.77
CA PRO A 344 16.54 24.65 -31.80
C PRO A 344 17.18 25.93 -31.22
N LYS A 345 17.86 26.69 -32.08
CA LYS A 345 18.37 28.02 -31.71
C LYS A 345 17.18 28.95 -31.38
N GLY A 346 17.23 29.60 -30.22
CA GLY A 346 16.17 30.50 -29.73
C GLY A 346 15.19 29.84 -28.76
N ASP A 347 15.27 28.52 -28.56
CA ASP A 347 14.52 27.84 -27.51
C ASP A 347 15.07 28.19 -26.11
N LYS A 348 14.18 28.31 -25.12
CA LYS A 348 14.52 28.63 -23.71
C LYS A 348 15.52 27.65 -23.10
N ALA A 349 15.47 26.38 -23.48
CA ALA A 349 16.35 25.34 -22.94
C ALA A 349 17.74 25.33 -23.61
N ARG A 350 17.88 25.98 -24.78
CA ARG A 350 19.10 25.94 -25.59
C ARG A 350 20.30 26.56 -24.86
N GLU A 351 20.09 27.72 -24.25
CA GLU A 351 21.14 28.44 -23.52
C GLU A 351 21.57 27.66 -22.28
N SER A 352 20.60 27.17 -21.51
CA SER A 352 20.87 26.34 -20.33
C SER A 352 21.61 25.05 -20.67
N LEU A 353 21.27 24.40 -21.78
CA LEU A 353 22.03 23.25 -22.30
C LEU A 353 23.48 23.61 -22.60
N ILE A 354 23.72 24.68 -23.37
CA ILE A 354 25.07 25.10 -23.74
C ILE A 354 25.90 25.44 -22.50
N ASN A 355 25.36 26.27 -21.60
CA ASN A 355 26.02 26.66 -20.36
C ASN A 355 26.38 25.44 -19.50
N THR A 356 25.48 24.45 -19.42
CA THR A 356 25.75 23.20 -18.71
C THR A 356 26.87 22.39 -19.37
N LEU A 357 26.89 22.30 -20.70
CA LEU A 357 27.96 21.59 -21.42
C LEU A 357 29.32 22.26 -21.26
N GLU A 358 29.36 23.60 -21.31
CA GLU A 358 30.58 24.39 -21.13
C GLU A 358 31.12 24.29 -19.70
N THR A 359 30.23 24.35 -18.70
CA THR A 359 30.58 24.15 -17.28
C THR A 359 31.18 22.78 -17.04
N LEU A 360 30.67 21.75 -17.73
CA LEU A 360 31.19 20.38 -17.65
C LEU A 360 32.39 20.11 -18.58
N ASN A 361 32.85 21.12 -19.32
CA ASN A 361 33.90 21.00 -20.34
C ASN A 361 33.61 19.88 -21.37
N ILE A 362 32.34 19.70 -21.75
CA ILE A 362 31.90 18.70 -22.71
C ILE A 362 31.92 19.30 -24.12
N ARG A 363 32.73 18.72 -25.01
CA ARG A 363 32.78 19.13 -26.42
C ARG A 363 31.46 18.82 -27.14
N TYR A 364 30.91 19.82 -27.81
CA TYR A 364 29.65 19.73 -28.56
C TYR A 364 29.75 20.39 -29.94
N LYS A 365 28.78 20.09 -30.82
CA LYS A 365 28.52 20.83 -32.06
C LYS A 365 27.10 21.36 -32.05
N ALA A 366 26.96 22.68 -32.10
CA ALA A 366 25.69 23.37 -32.15
C ALA A 366 25.25 23.63 -33.59
N TYR A 367 24.08 23.12 -33.98
CA TYR A 367 23.44 23.39 -35.27
C TYR A 367 22.15 24.18 -35.06
N LYS A 368 21.53 24.64 -36.16
CA LYS A 368 20.29 25.42 -36.13
C LYS A 368 19.15 24.73 -35.36
N TYR A 369 18.98 23.43 -35.56
CA TYR A 369 17.84 22.67 -35.00
C TYR A 369 18.20 21.75 -33.83
N PHE A 370 19.49 21.49 -33.58
CA PHE A 370 19.91 20.56 -32.54
C PHE A 370 21.32 20.85 -32.03
N VAL A 371 21.67 20.29 -30.87
CA VAL A 371 23.04 20.18 -30.35
C VAL A 371 23.46 18.71 -30.40
N ARG A 372 24.65 18.43 -30.92
CA ARG A 372 25.21 17.07 -31.00
C ARG A 372 26.45 16.93 -30.14
N ILE A 373 26.50 15.85 -29.37
CA ILE A 373 27.66 15.43 -28.58
C ILE A 373 28.11 14.08 -29.10
N ASN A 374 29.41 13.94 -29.40
CA ASN A 374 30.01 12.67 -29.79
C ASN A 374 30.70 12.06 -28.58
N SER A 375 30.07 11.04 -28.00
CA SER A 375 30.54 10.40 -26.78
C SER A 375 29.91 9.02 -26.64
N LYS A 376 30.74 7.98 -26.53
CA LYS A 376 30.27 6.63 -26.21
C LYS A 376 29.74 6.56 -24.77
N ALA A 377 30.41 7.19 -23.81
CA ALA A 377 29.98 7.22 -22.40
C ALA A 377 28.56 7.79 -22.22
N LEU A 378 28.32 9.04 -22.63
CA LEU A 378 26.98 9.65 -22.58
C LEU A 378 25.95 8.88 -23.41
N TYR A 379 26.31 8.30 -24.56
CA TYR A 379 25.41 7.43 -25.32
C TYR A 379 24.98 6.21 -24.49
N GLU A 380 25.94 5.52 -23.87
CA GLU A 380 25.72 4.30 -23.09
C GLU A 380 24.90 4.56 -21.81
N ILE A 381 25.01 5.76 -21.25
CA ILE A 381 24.21 6.22 -20.11
C ILE A 381 22.81 6.64 -20.59
N PHE A 382 22.70 7.55 -21.55
CA PHE A 382 21.40 8.10 -21.95
C PHE A 382 20.53 7.09 -22.69
N LYS A 383 21.10 6.08 -23.35
CA LYS A 383 20.29 4.96 -23.87
C LYS A 383 19.52 4.22 -22.77
N GLN A 384 19.97 4.26 -21.51
CA GLN A 384 19.23 3.70 -20.37
C GLN A 384 17.91 4.43 -20.12
N CYS A 385 17.80 5.69 -20.56
CA CYS A 385 16.57 6.47 -20.51
C CYS A 385 15.63 6.17 -21.70
N GLY A 386 16.01 5.27 -22.61
CA GLY A 386 15.27 4.98 -23.84
C GLY A 386 15.76 5.77 -25.06
N THR A 387 15.69 5.15 -26.24
CA THR A 387 16.19 5.71 -27.51
C THR A 387 15.10 6.24 -28.44
N ASN A 388 13.84 5.93 -28.17
CA ASN A 388 12.68 6.45 -28.90
C ASN A 388 11.63 6.96 -27.91
N ALA A 389 10.71 7.80 -28.38
CA ALA A 389 9.72 8.47 -27.55
C ALA A 389 8.78 7.51 -26.78
N LYS A 390 8.47 6.32 -27.32
CA LYS A 390 7.62 5.31 -26.64
C LYS A 390 8.32 4.61 -25.48
N ASN A 391 9.63 4.47 -25.56
CA ASN A 391 10.43 3.71 -24.59
C ASN A 391 11.22 4.62 -23.63
N LYS A 392 10.93 5.93 -23.64
CA LYS A 392 11.53 6.88 -22.69
C LYS A 392 11.17 6.50 -21.26
N ARG A 393 12.10 6.66 -20.32
CA ARG A 393 11.94 6.34 -18.89
C ARG A 393 13.02 7.02 -18.06
N ILE A 394 12.80 7.12 -16.75
CA ILE A 394 13.84 7.52 -15.80
C ILE A 394 14.52 6.24 -15.29
N PRO A 395 15.87 6.12 -15.40
CA PRO A 395 16.58 4.97 -14.85
C PRO A 395 16.35 4.85 -13.34
N ARG A 396 16.10 3.63 -12.83
CA ARG A 396 15.79 3.39 -11.40
C ARG A 396 16.85 3.95 -10.45
N TRP A 397 18.13 3.86 -10.82
CA TRP A 397 19.23 4.36 -10.00
C TRP A 397 19.19 5.88 -9.80
N VAL A 398 18.61 6.63 -10.73
CA VAL A 398 18.45 8.08 -10.63
C VAL A 398 17.43 8.43 -9.55
N LEU A 399 16.32 7.69 -9.52
CA LEU A 399 15.25 7.86 -8.52
C LEU A 399 15.69 7.46 -7.10
N LYS A 400 16.96 7.10 -6.88
CA LYS A 400 17.53 6.82 -5.55
C LYS A 400 18.12 8.04 -4.83
N TYR A 401 18.26 9.17 -5.54
CA TYR A 401 18.87 10.39 -5.03
C TYR A 401 17.89 11.27 -4.23
N PRO A 402 18.38 12.11 -3.30
CA PRO A 402 17.54 13.02 -2.53
C PRO A 402 16.84 14.05 -3.42
N ALA A 403 15.77 14.63 -2.85
CA ALA A 403 14.88 15.55 -3.57
C ALA A 403 15.56 16.79 -4.14
N ASP A 404 16.59 17.34 -3.48
CA ASP A 404 17.36 18.50 -3.96
C ASP A 404 18.10 18.18 -5.27
N LYS A 405 18.68 16.98 -5.38
CA LYS A 405 19.32 16.53 -6.62
C LYS A 405 18.28 16.18 -7.68
N LEU A 406 17.23 15.42 -7.32
CA LEU A 406 16.13 15.06 -8.23
C LEU A 406 15.42 16.27 -8.82
N PHE A 407 15.43 17.42 -8.15
CA PHE A 407 14.85 18.65 -8.66
C PHE A 407 15.46 19.07 -10.00
N TRP A 408 16.76 18.82 -10.20
CA TRP A 408 17.44 19.16 -11.45
C TRP A 408 17.03 18.28 -12.62
N LEU A 409 16.73 17.00 -12.36
CA LEU A 409 16.11 16.11 -13.35
C LEU A 409 14.73 16.64 -13.74
N TYR A 410 13.90 16.99 -12.75
CA TYR A 410 12.58 17.58 -12.96
C TYR A 410 12.68 18.88 -13.75
N LYS A 411 13.63 19.76 -13.43
CA LYS A 411 13.87 21.01 -14.15
C LYS A 411 14.20 20.77 -15.62
N GLY A 412 15.10 19.83 -15.93
CA GLY A 412 15.43 19.47 -17.31
C GLY A 412 14.24 18.91 -18.09
N LEU A 413 13.39 18.11 -17.44
CA LEU A 413 12.13 17.64 -18.05
C LEU A 413 11.18 18.81 -18.35
N MET A 414 11.05 19.77 -17.44
CA MET A 414 10.16 20.92 -17.64
C MET A 414 10.69 21.93 -18.66
N ASP A 415 12.01 22.08 -18.76
CA ASP A 415 12.64 22.98 -19.72
C ASP A 415 12.55 22.43 -21.15
N SER A 416 12.57 21.11 -21.31
CA SER A 416 12.31 20.42 -22.59
C SER A 416 10.81 20.44 -22.95
N ASP A 417 10.11 19.34 -22.71
CA ASP A 417 8.70 19.16 -23.13
C ASP A 417 7.67 19.81 -22.18
N GLY A 418 8.13 20.47 -21.12
CA GLY A 418 7.23 21.12 -20.16
C GLY A 418 6.66 22.45 -20.64
N TRP A 419 5.36 22.65 -20.44
CA TRP A 419 4.68 23.91 -20.76
C TRP A 419 3.73 24.41 -19.66
N TYR A 420 3.12 25.58 -19.91
CA TYR A 420 2.13 26.29 -19.09
C TYR A 420 1.42 25.44 -18.01
N ASN A 421 1.43 25.90 -16.76
CA ASN A 421 0.90 25.21 -15.58
C ASN A 421 1.58 23.88 -15.20
N ARG A 422 2.90 23.75 -15.45
CA ARG A 422 3.71 22.57 -15.08
C ARG A 422 3.12 21.28 -15.65
N ASN A 423 2.72 21.36 -16.91
CA ASN A 423 2.24 20.21 -17.66
C ASN A 423 3.40 19.58 -18.43
N TYR A 424 3.38 18.27 -18.52
CA TYR A 424 4.32 17.49 -19.32
C TYR A 424 3.53 16.44 -20.09
N GLN A 425 3.82 16.27 -21.39
CA GLN A 425 3.14 15.28 -22.21
C GLN A 425 4.14 14.27 -22.77
N THR A 426 3.78 12.99 -22.72
CA THR A 426 4.60 11.92 -23.30
C THR A 426 3.73 10.83 -23.89
N ILE A 427 4.26 10.10 -24.87
CA ILE A 427 3.65 8.85 -25.36
C ILE A 427 4.20 7.61 -24.64
N SER A 428 5.22 7.77 -23.79
CA SER A 428 5.73 6.69 -22.96
C SER A 428 4.92 6.60 -21.67
N ARG A 429 4.20 5.48 -21.53
CA ARG A 429 3.47 5.17 -20.30
C ARG A 429 4.42 5.05 -19.11
N GLN A 430 5.59 4.43 -19.31
CA GLN A 430 6.58 4.26 -18.25
C GLN A 430 7.08 5.62 -17.77
N LEU A 431 7.46 6.52 -18.68
CA LEU A 431 7.92 7.87 -18.30
C LEU A 431 6.83 8.63 -17.55
N ALA A 432 5.57 8.52 -17.96
CA ALA A 432 4.46 9.16 -17.26
C ALA A 432 4.38 8.72 -15.80
N LEU A 433 4.58 7.42 -15.52
CA LEU A 433 4.61 6.88 -14.16
C LEU A 433 5.85 7.33 -13.39
N ASP A 434 7.02 7.30 -14.03
CA ASP A 434 8.30 7.71 -13.44
C ASP A 434 8.28 9.18 -13.00
N ILE A 435 7.63 10.05 -13.79
CA ILE A 435 7.47 11.46 -13.44
C ILE A 435 6.56 11.63 -12.22
N VAL A 436 5.56 10.76 -12.02
CA VAL A 436 4.74 10.82 -10.81
C VAL A 436 5.53 10.38 -9.59
N GLU A 437 6.32 9.31 -9.68
CA GLU A 437 7.22 8.89 -8.62
C GLU A 437 8.23 10.00 -8.27
N LEU A 438 8.84 10.61 -9.30
CA LEU A 438 9.72 11.77 -9.15
C LEU A 438 8.99 12.92 -8.42
N CYS A 439 7.78 13.27 -8.83
CA CYS A 439 7.00 14.32 -8.18
C CYS A 439 6.71 13.97 -6.71
N ALA A 440 6.31 12.73 -6.41
CA ALA A 440 6.07 12.29 -5.04
C ALA A 440 7.33 12.43 -4.17
N LYS A 441 8.50 12.00 -4.68
CA LYS A 441 9.81 12.16 -4.01
C LYS A 441 10.20 13.63 -3.85
N LEU A 442 9.75 14.52 -4.72
CA LEU A 442 9.97 15.98 -4.60
C LEU A 442 9.00 16.69 -3.64
N GLY A 443 8.09 15.94 -2.99
CA GLY A 443 7.01 16.53 -2.18
C GLY A 443 5.99 17.30 -3.03
N MET A 444 5.81 16.88 -4.28
CA MET A 444 4.85 17.43 -5.23
C MET A 444 3.76 16.42 -5.57
N HIS A 445 2.59 16.92 -5.96
CA HIS A 445 1.49 16.07 -6.38
C HIS A 445 1.33 16.13 -7.89
N ALA A 446 1.36 14.97 -8.56
CA ALA A 446 1.09 14.84 -9.98
C ALA A 446 -0.18 14.01 -10.23
N THR A 447 -0.81 14.25 -11.38
CA THR A 447 -1.92 13.42 -11.89
C THR A 447 -1.71 13.15 -13.37
N ILE A 448 -2.12 11.97 -13.83
CA ILE A 448 -2.05 11.56 -15.23
C ILE A 448 -3.45 11.61 -15.84
N SER A 449 -3.58 12.24 -17.00
CA SER A 449 -4.75 12.17 -17.87
C SER A 449 -4.38 11.54 -19.20
N VAL A 450 -5.13 10.53 -19.64
CA VAL A 450 -4.95 9.92 -20.97
C VAL A 450 -5.60 10.83 -22.02
N ARG A 451 -4.86 11.15 -23.08
CA ARG A 451 -5.32 11.92 -24.23
C ARG A 451 -5.37 10.99 -25.44
N GLY A 452 -6.56 10.81 -26.00
CA GLY A 452 -6.74 10.00 -27.20
C GLY A 452 -6.01 10.58 -28.43
N PRO A 453 -5.90 9.78 -29.50
CA PRO A 453 -5.32 10.20 -30.78
C PRO A 453 -5.96 11.49 -31.29
N ARG A 454 -5.15 12.37 -31.89
CA ARG A 454 -5.62 13.62 -32.50
C ARG A 454 -5.13 13.70 -33.94
N ILE A 455 -5.93 14.35 -34.77
CA ILE A 455 -5.53 14.76 -36.10
C ILE A 455 -5.35 16.27 -36.04
N ALA A 456 -4.14 16.73 -36.32
CA ALA A 456 -3.81 18.15 -36.42
C ALA A 456 -3.28 18.43 -37.82
N GLU A 457 -3.58 19.59 -38.37
CA GLU A 457 -2.95 20.06 -39.60
C GLU A 457 -1.90 21.11 -39.24
N TYR A 458 -0.68 20.92 -39.72
CA TYR A 458 0.40 21.89 -39.53
C TYR A 458 1.16 22.05 -40.84
N ASN A 459 1.19 23.29 -41.37
CA ASN A 459 1.79 23.62 -42.66
C ASN A 459 1.34 22.68 -43.80
N GLY A 460 0.04 22.40 -43.91
CA GLY A 460 -0.54 21.53 -44.94
C GLY A 460 -0.26 20.03 -44.76
N LYS A 461 0.38 19.63 -43.65
CA LYS A 461 0.60 18.22 -43.31
C LYS A 461 -0.38 17.76 -42.24
N ILE A 462 -1.06 16.65 -42.50
CA ILE A 462 -1.90 15.97 -41.53
C ILE A 462 -0.98 15.18 -40.57
N ILE A 463 -0.91 15.63 -39.32
CA ILE A 463 -0.22 14.96 -38.22
C ILE A 463 -1.24 14.15 -37.42
N ARG A 464 -1.07 12.83 -37.41
CA ARG A 464 -1.87 11.93 -36.59
C ARG A 464 -1.08 11.56 -35.34
N SER A 465 -1.48 12.10 -34.19
CA SER A 465 -0.87 11.76 -32.91
C SER A 465 -1.42 10.45 -32.39
N GLN A 466 -0.61 9.72 -31.64
CA GLN A 466 -1.04 8.53 -30.92
C GLN A 466 -1.67 8.92 -29.57
N GLU A 467 -2.18 7.94 -28.84
CA GLU A 467 -2.52 8.12 -27.43
C GLU A 467 -1.30 8.65 -26.67
N SER A 468 -1.54 9.61 -25.76
CA SER A 468 -0.50 10.23 -24.95
C SER A 468 -0.98 10.44 -23.51
N TYR A 469 -0.02 10.61 -22.62
CA TYR A 469 -0.22 10.85 -21.20
C TYR A 469 0.12 12.30 -20.89
N LEU A 470 -0.87 13.05 -20.41
CA LEU A 470 -0.68 14.40 -19.89
C LEU A 470 -0.49 14.30 -18.37
N ILE A 471 0.70 14.67 -17.90
CA ILE A 471 1.01 14.78 -16.49
C ILE A 471 0.86 16.24 -16.09
N THR A 472 0.03 16.49 -15.07
CA THR A 472 -0.17 17.82 -14.49
C THR A 472 0.37 17.84 -13.07
N VAL A 473 1.35 18.71 -12.81
CA VAL A 473 1.96 18.87 -11.50
C VAL A 473 1.34 20.05 -10.76
N ALA A 474 0.84 19.82 -9.55
CA ALA A 474 0.26 20.88 -8.73
C ALA A 474 1.35 21.82 -8.16
N ASN A 475 1.01 23.10 -7.96
CA ASN A 475 1.80 24.00 -7.11
C ASN A 475 1.94 23.38 -5.71
N ARG A 476 3.02 23.69 -4.97
CA ARG A 476 3.27 23.17 -3.62
C ARG A 476 2.03 23.35 -2.75
N ILE A 477 1.32 22.25 -2.51
CA ILE A 477 0.15 22.15 -1.65
C ILE A 477 0.51 21.20 -0.51
N LYS A 478 0.15 21.55 0.72
CA LYS A 478 0.42 20.71 1.90
C LYS A 478 -0.55 19.55 2.03
N THR A 479 -1.78 19.74 1.53
CA THR A 479 -2.86 18.77 1.59
C THR A 479 -3.74 18.88 0.36
N THR A 480 -4.48 17.79 0.07
CA THR A 480 -5.60 17.81 -0.88
C THR A 480 -6.89 17.71 -0.06
N SER A 481 -7.79 18.66 -0.20
CA SER A 481 -9.08 18.59 0.48
C SER A 481 -10.08 17.80 -0.35
N ILE A 482 -10.73 16.85 0.29
CA ILE A 482 -11.87 16.11 -0.21
C ILE A 482 -13.11 16.64 0.49
N TYR A 483 -14.06 17.11 -0.30
CA TYR A 483 -15.33 17.59 0.18
C TYR A 483 -16.39 16.48 0.05
N PRO A 484 -17.39 16.41 0.94
CA PRO A 484 -18.46 15.43 0.91
C PRO A 484 -19.12 15.24 -0.46
N GLU A 485 -19.33 16.33 -1.21
CA GLU A 485 -19.97 16.28 -2.54
C GLU A 485 -19.16 15.50 -3.59
N ARG A 486 -17.91 15.16 -3.27
CA ARG A 486 -16.99 14.36 -4.10
C ARG A 486 -16.93 12.90 -3.67
N VAL A 487 -17.77 12.50 -2.71
CA VAL A 487 -17.75 11.19 -2.07
C VAL A 487 -19.14 10.58 -2.23
N SER A 488 -19.21 9.30 -2.56
CA SER A 488 -20.47 8.59 -2.78
C SER A 488 -20.33 7.13 -2.40
N LYS A 489 -21.41 6.52 -1.92
CA LYS A 489 -21.53 5.07 -1.87
C LYS A 489 -21.79 4.54 -3.27
N VAL A 490 -21.12 3.47 -3.65
CA VAL A 490 -21.34 2.77 -4.92
C VAL A 490 -21.37 1.27 -4.64
N TYR A 491 -22.32 0.57 -5.24
CA TYR A 491 -22.30 -0.89 -5.20
C TYR A 491 -21.16 -1.42 -6.06
N TYR A 492 -20.42 -2.38 -5.53
CA TYR A 492 -19.26 -2.98 -6.18
C TYR A 492 -19.30 -4.50 -6.04
N ARG A 493 -19.16 -5.17 -7.18
CA ARG A 493 -18.98 -6.61 -7.27
C ARG A 493 -17.68 -6.89 -8.02
N GLY A 494 -16.68 -7.43 -7.34
CA GLY A 494 -15.36 -7.67 -7.93
C GLY A 494 -14.30 -7.98 -6.90
N ILE A 495 -13.03 -7.92 -7.30
CA ILE A 495 -11.93 -8.14 -6.36
C ILE A 495 -11.73 -6.90 -5.49
N VAL A 496 -11.58 -7.09 -4.19
CA VAL A 496 -10.98 -6.08 -3.31
C VAL A 496 -9.66 -6.59 -2.77
N TRP A 497 -8.70 -5.73 -2.48
CA TRP A 497 -7.37 -6.16 -2.06
C TRP A 497 -6.73 -5.19 -1.06
N CYS A 498 -5.77 -5.67 -0.27
CA CYS A 498 -5.05 -4.86 0.70
C CYS A 498 -3.59 -5.33 0.82
N PRO A 499 -2.62 -4.45 0.60
CA PRO A 499 -1.24 -4.68 1.02
C PRO A 499 -1.07 -4.36 2.52
N ASP A 500 -0.32 -5.19 3.24
CA ASP A 500 0.13 -4.88 4.60
C ASP A 500 1.55 -4.33 4.60
N VAL A 501 1.73 -3.19 5.26
CA VAL A 501 2.91 -2.32 5.17
C VAL A 501 3.29 -1.77 6.56
N PRO A 502 3.68 -2.64 7.51
CA PRO A 502 4.15 -2.19 8.81
C PRO A 502 5.48 -1.43 8.67
N PRO A 503 5.78 -0.44 9.54
CA PRO A 503 5.05 -0.13 10.77
C PRO A 503 3.97 0.95 10.61
N TYR A 504 3.91 1.64 9.45
CA TYR A 504 3.11 2.86 9.30
C TYR A 504 1.71 2.64 8.77
N HIS A 505 1.40 1.45 8.23
CA HIS A 505 0.02 1.06 7.95
C HIS A 505 -0.67 2.00 6.95
N ASN A 506 0.13 2.62 6.07
CA ASN A 506 -0.31 3.45 4.96
C ASN A 506 0.68 3.35 3.79
N LEU A 507 0.23 3.69 2.60
CA LEU A 507 1.03 3.58 1.39
C LEU A 507 0.52 4.54 0.30
N LEU A 508 1.39 4.84 -0.66
CA LEU A 508 1.06 5.61 -1.85
C LEU A 508 0.37 4.72 -2.89
N VAL A 509 -0.92 4.93 -3.07
CA VAL A 509 -1.75 4.21 -4.04
C VAL A 509 -2.09 5.08 -5.24
N GLU A 510 -2.43 4.43 -6.35
CA GLU A 510 -2.90 5.04 -7.57
C GLU A 510 -4.22 4.43 -8.01
N ARG A 511 -5.13 5.28 -8.51
CA ARG A 511 -6.31 4.84 -9.24
C ARG A 511 -6.66 5.88 -10.31
N ASN A 512 -6.95 5.43 -11.54
CA ASN A 512 -7.33 6.30 -12.66
C ASN A 512 -6.39 7.52 -12.90
N GLY A 513 -5.08 7.33 -12.74
CA GLY A 513 -4.05 8.35 -12.91
C GLY A 513 -3.90 9.30 -11.72
N LYS A 514 -4.58 9.04 -10.60
CA LYS A 514 -4.54 9.89 -9.39
C LYS A 514 -3.89 9.14 -8.24
N PHE A 515 -2.92 9.79 -7.62
CA PHE A 515 -2.06 9.19 -6.60
C PHE A 515 -2.37 9.79 -5.23
N THR A 516 -2.39 8.98 -4.18
CA THR A 516 -2.74 9.46 -2.84
C THR A 516 -2.24 8.51 -1.75
N PHE A 517 -1.95 9.04 -0.56
CA PHE A 517 -1.68 8.19 0.61
C PHE A 517 -2.98 7.66 1.21
N CYS A 518 -3.03 6.36 1.50
CA CYS A 518 -4.21 5.69 2.07
C CYS A 518 -3.78 4.60 3.09
N GLY A 519 -4.64 4.26 4.05
CA GLY A 519 -4.32 3.39 5.20
C GLY A 519 -4.76 1.93 5.08
N ASN A 520 -4.64 1.16 6.19
CA ASN A 520 -5.17 -0.21 6.39
C ASN A 520 -5.72 -0.42 7.84
N THR A 521 -6.61 -1.39 8.17
CA THR A 521 -7.46 -1.40 9.41
C THR A 521 -7.18 -2.48 10.51
N LYS A 522 -7.50 -2.17 11.81
CA LYS A 522 -7.30 -2.99 13.05
C LYS A 522 -8.38 -2.80 14.17
N TYR A 523 -8.70 -3.87 14.94
CA TYR A 523 -9.50 -4.02 16.21
C TYR A 523 -11.00 -3.61 16.29
N GLY A 524 -11.90 -4.61 16.33
CA GLY A 524 -13.35 -4.54 16.66
C GLY A 524 -13.69 -5.37 17.91
N ASP A 525 -14.51 -6.41 17.80
CA ASP A 525 -14.98 -7.28 18.91
C ASP A 525 -13.89 -8.06 19.68
N GLY A 526 -12.64 -8.05 19.21
CA GLY A 526 -11.50 -8.71 19.86
C GLY A 526 -10.84 -7.92 21.00
N GLY A 527 -11.41 -6.80 21.44
CA GLY A 527 -10.88 -5.97 22.52
C GLY A 527 -11.33 -6.43 23.91
N VAL A 528 -11.01 -7.65 24.32
CA VAL A 528 -11.41 -8.27 25.60
C VAL A 528 -10.19 -8.72 26.41
N ASP A 529 -10.37 -9.06 27.69
CA ASP A 529 -9.27 -9.50 28.56
C ASP A 529 -8.85 -10.95 28.28
N PHE A 530 -9.81 -11.84 27.97
CA PHE A 530 -9.55 -13.23 27.57
C PHE A 530 -10.73 -13.84 26.78
N LEU A 531 -10.49 -14.98 26.12
CA LEU A 531 -11.46 -15.67 25.26
C LEU A 531 -11.62 -17.15 25.69
N PRO A 532 -12.62 -17.51 26.52
CA PRO A 532 -12.82 -18.88 27.01
C PRO A 532 -12.96 -19.95 25.92
N ILE A 533 -13.56 -19.58 24.80
CA ILE A 533 -13.81 -20.47 23.66
C ILE A 533 -12.95 -20.13 22.44
N GLY A 534 -11.93 -19.28 22.61
CA GLY A 534 -11.10 -18.77 21.50
C GLY A 534 -10.28 -19.84 20.78
N ASP A 535 -10.11 -21.02 21.38
CA ASP A 535 -9.42 -22.17 20.78
C ASP A 535 -10.37 -23.23 20.19
N LEU A 536 -11.69 -23.01 20.28
CA LEU A 536 -12.70 -23.92 19.72
C LEU A 536 -13.20 -23.40 18.38
N TYR A 537 -13.34 -24.28 17.39
CA TYR A 537 -14.03 -23.94 16.15
C TYR A 537 -15.55 -23.87 16.37
N LYS A 538 -16.29 -23.17 15.50
CA LYS A 538 -17.75 -22.96 15.66
C LYS A 538 -18.54 -24.26 15.87
N THR A 539 -18.22 -25.29 15.10
CA THR A 539 -18.81 -26.64 15.20
C THR A 539 -18.53 -27.31 16.55
N GLU A 540 -17.35 -27.06 17.14
CA GLU A 540 -17.02 -27.55 18.49
C GLU A 540 -17.71 -26.75 19.57
N VAL A 541 -17.93 -25.45 19.35
CA VAL A 541 -18.76 -24.63 20.25
C VAL A 541 -20.18 -25.19 20.28
N TRP A 542 -20.78 -25.59 19.14
CA TRP A 542 -22.10 -26.23 19.13
C TRP A 542 -22.14 -27.54 19.94
N GLU A 543 -21.13 -28.41 19.75
CA GLU A 543 -21.04 -29.67 20.49
C GLU A 543 -20.85 -29.43 22.00
N LEU A 544 -19.97 -28.51 22.36
CA LEU A 544 -19.69 -28.14 23.75
C LEU A 544 -20.90 -27.48 24.42
N ALA A 545 -21.61 -26.59 23.71
CA ALA A 545 -22.83 -25.95 24.20
C ALA A 545 -23.88 -27.00 24.58
N LYS A 546 -24.10 -27.99 23.69
CA LYS A 546 -25.00 -29.11 23.96
C LYS A 546 -24.55 -29.92 25.17
N PHE A 547 -23.25 -30.19 25.28
CA PHE A 547 -22.69 -30.92 26.43
C PHE A 547 -22.87 -30.18 27.76
N LEU A 548 -22.74 -28.86 27.76
CA LEU A 548 -22.93 -28.01 28.93
C LEU A 548 -24.41 -27.82 29.31
N GLY A 549 -25.35 -28.29 28.49
CA GLY A 549 -26.79 -28.15 28.72
C GLY A 549 -27.35 -26.80 28.28
N VAL A 550 -26.68 -26.10 27.36
CA VAL A 550 -27.26 -24.91 26.71
C VAL A 550 -28.54 -25.35 25.96
N PRO A 551 -29.66 -24.62 26.08
CA PRO A 551 -30.93 -24.99 25.44
C PRO A 551 -30.79 -25.27 23.94
N ASP A 552 -31.41 -26.35 23.49
CA ASP A 552 -31.34 -26.87 22.12
C ASP A 552 -31.75 -25.82 21.06
N ARG A 553 -32.69 -24.92 21.40
CA ARG A 553 -33.12 -23.82 20.53
C ARG A 553 -32.03 -22.77 20.27
N ILE A 554 -31.15 -22.53 21.25
CA ILE A 554 -30.01 -21.60 21.13
C ILE A 554 -28.89 -22.25 20.32
N VAL A 555 -28.64 -23.55 20.54
CA VAL A 555 -27.59 -24.31 19.83
C VAL A 555 -27.89 -24.41 18.33
N LYS A 556 -29.16 -24.64 17.95
CA LYS A 556 -29.59 -24.80 16.54
C LYS A 556 -29.83 -23.49 15.81
N LYS A 557 -29.71 -22.35 16.49
CA LYS A 557 -29.97 -21.03 15.91
C LYS A 557 -28.91 -20.65 14.88
N THR A 558 -29.32 -20.07 13.77
CA THR A 558 -28.40 -19.55 12.75
C THR A 558 -27.52 -18.44 13.31
N PRO A 559 -26.17 -18.54 13.19
CA PRO A 559 -25.25 -17.49 13.64
C PRO A 559 -25.44 -16.15 12.92
N SER A 560 -25.31 -15.06 13.67
CA SER A 560 -25.44 -13.68 13.18
C SER A 560 -24.64 -12.72 14.06
N ALA A 561 -23.98 -11.74 13.44
CA ALA A 561 -23.28 -10.64 14.08
C ALA A 561 -24.23 -9.50 14.55
N GLY A 562 -25.51 -9.54 14.17
CA GLY A 562 -26.53 -8.61 14.64
C GLY A 562 -26.27 -7.14 14.26
N LEU A 563 -25.65 -6.92 13.09
CA LEU A 563 -25.27 -5.59 12.60
C LEU A 563 -26.43 -4.85 11.91
N TRP A 564 -27.34 -5.57 11.25
CA TRP A 564 -28.59 -5.06 10.66
C TRP A 564 -29.61 -6.21 10.52
N ILE A 565 -30.87 -5.86 10.23
CA ILE A 565 -31.98 -6.81 10.16
C ILE A 565 -31.73 -7.85 9.05
N GLY A 566 -31.77 -9.14 9.41
CA GLY A 566 -31.69 -10.26 8.46
C GLY A 566 -30.27 -10.72 8.08
N GLN A 567 -29.21 -10.18 8.70
CA GLN A 567 -27.82 -10.62 8.43
C GLN A 567 -27.51 -11.99 9.03
N THR A 568 -26.85 -12.87 8.27
CA THR A 568 -26.26 -14.13 8.77
C THR A 568 -24.77 -14.23 8.42
N ASP A 569 -23.99 -14.87 9.29
CA ASP A 569 -22.53 -14.92 9.15
C ASP A 569 -22.09 -15.82 7.99
N GLU A 570 -22.79 -16.92 7.73
CA GLU A 570 -22.47 -17.86 6.64
C GLU A 570 -22.74 -17.27 5.25
N GLU A 571 -23.79 -16.45 5.11
CA GLU A 571 -24.06 -15.70 3.88
C GLU A 571 -22.97 -14.64 3.63
N GLU A 572 -22.55 -13.92 4.68
CA GLU A 572 -21.48 -12.93 4.59
C GLU A 572 -20.12 -13.57 4.24
N MET A 573 -19.79 -14.71 4.85
CA MET A 573 -18.57 -15.46 4.55
C MET A 573 -18.65 -16.19 3.21
N GLY A 574 -19.86 -16.50 2.71
CA GLY A 574 -20.11 -17.33 1.53
C GLY A 574 -19.53 -18.75 1.65
N ILE A 575 -19.41 -19.26 2.86
CA ILE A 575 -19.02 -20.64 3.20
C ILE A 575 -19.67 -20.98 4.55
N THR A 576 -20.16 -22.20 4.70
CA THR A 576 -20.76 -22.64 5.96
C THR A 576 -19.68 -22.88 7.01
N TYR A 577 -20.01 -22.72 8.29
CA TYR A 577 -19.11 -23.02 9.40
C TYR A 577 -18.67 -24.49 9.41
N VAL A 578 -19.55 -25.40 9.01
CA VAL A 578 -19.21 -26.84 8.89
C VAL A 578 -18.04 -27.02 7.91
N LYS A 579 -18.09 -26.38 6.74
CA LYS A 579 -17.03 -26.48 5.74
C LYS A 579 -15.78 -25.69 6.15
N LEU A 580 -15.96 -24.47 6.66
CA LEU A 580 -14.87 -23.64 7.19
C LEU A 580 -14.05 -24.42 8.22
N ASP A 581 -14.71 -24.94 9.25
CA ASP A 581 -14.07 -25.67 10.34
C ASP A 581 -13.46 -26.98 9.87
N THR A 582 -14.09 -27.66 8.91
CA THR A 582 -13.52 -28.88 8.30
C THR A 582 -12.16 -28.60 7.69
N VAL A 583 -12.02 -27.49 6.95
CA VAL A 583 -10.72 -27.09 6.38
C VAL A 583 -9.74 -26.69 7.49
N LEU A 584 -10.16 -25.84 8.45
CA LEU A 584 -9.27 -25.37 9.51
C LEU A 584 -8.72 -26.51 10.38
N LYS A 585 -9.58 -27.46 10.76
CA LYS A 585 -9.21 -28.67 11.51
C LYS A 585 -8.30 -29.58 10.71
N ALA A 586 -8.51 -29.72 9.41
CA ALA A 586 -7.63 -30.51 8.55
C ALA A 586 -6.22 -29.87 8.48
N LEU A 587 -6.13 -28.55 8.34
CA LEU A 587 -4.84 -27.84 8.37
C LEU A 587 -4.13 -28.00 9.72
N GLU A 588 -4.86 -27.90 10.83
CA GLU A 588 -4.29 -28.09 12.17
C GLU A 588 -3.78 -29.52 12.41
N ARG A 589 -4.40 -30.52 11.77
CA ARG A 589 -3.93 -31.92 11.78
C ARG A 589 -2.75 -32.18 10.83
N GLY A 590 -2.24 -31.15 10.16
CA GLY A 590 -1.07 -31.22 9.29
C GLY A 590 -1.35 -31.71 7.87
N TYR A 591 -2.63 -31.80 7.46
CA TYR A 591 -2.96 -32.08 6.06
C TYR A 591 -2.53 -30.91 5.19
N LYS A 592 -1.95 -31.22 4.02
CA LYS A 592 -1.61 -30.19 3.05
C LYS A 592 -2.88 -29.69 2.34
N PRO A 593 -2.98 -28.41 1.96
CA PRO A 593 -4.14 -27.85 1.27
C PRO A 593 -4.65 -28.69 0.09
N GLU A 594 -3.75 -29.33 -0.64
CA GLU A 594 -4.07 -30.12 -1.84
C GLU A 594 -4.77 -31.45 -1.49
N GLU A 595 -4.54 -31.99 -0.30
CA GLU A 595 -5.07 -33.28 0.17
C GLU A 595 -6.46 -33.15 0.82
N ILE A 596 -6.83 -31.93 1.25
CA ILE A 596 -8.08 -31.69 1.99
C ILE A 596 -9.32 -32.01 1.13
N PRO A 597 -9.43 -31.57 -0.14
CA PRO A 597 -10.59 -31.88 -0.99
C PRO A 597 -10.71 -33.37 -1.36
N GLU A 598 -9.64 -34.14 -1.24
CA GLU A 598 -9.64 -35.58 -1.52
C GLU A 598 -10.18 -36.40 -0.33
N LYS A 599 -10.15 -35.81 0.88
CA LYS A 599 -10.45 -36.50 2.14
C LYS A 599 -11.69 -35.98 2.85
N PHE A 600 -12.12 -34.75 2.52
CA PHE A 600 -13.22 -34.06 3.19
C PHE A 600 -14.16 -33.46 2.15
N ASP A 601 -15.45 -33.30 2.52
CA ASP A 601 -16.49 -32.73 1.66
C ASP A 601 -16.37 -31.20 1.53
N VAL A 602 -15.27 -30.78 0.91
CA VAL A 602 -14.92 -29.38 0.64
C VAL A 602 -14.23 -29.30 -0.72
N SER A 603 -14.63 -28.34 -1.53
CA SER A 603 -14.02 -28.11 -2.84
C SER A 603 -12.62 -27.48 -2.70
N LYS A 604 -11.80 -27.61 -3.76
CA LYS A 604 -10.50 -26.91 -3.87
C LYS A 604 -10.65 -25.39 -3.67
N ASP A 605 -11.72 -24.80 -4.18
CA ASP A 605 -12.01 -23.37 -4.00
C ASP A 605 -12.39 -23.01 -2.57
N GLU A 606 -13.15 -23.87 -1.88
CA GLU A 606 -13.48 -23.69 -0.45
C GLU A 606 -12.21 -23.79 0.42
N VAL A 607 -11.33 -24.77 0.17
CA VAL A 607 -10.05 -24.88 0.89
C VAL A 607 -9.17 -23.65 0.68
N ARG A 608 -9.04 -23.20 -0.57
CA ARG A 608 -8.30 -21.98 -0.91
C ARG A 608 -8.89 -20.75 -0.20
N LYS A 609 -10.22 -20.62 -0.22
CA LYS A 609 -10.94 -19.51 0.42
C LYS A 609 -10.69 -19.47 1.92
N VAL A 610 -10.74 -20.62 2.61
CA VAL A 610 -10.47 -20.70 4.05
C VAL A 610 -9.02 -20.33 4.37
N LEU A 611 -8.04 -20.89 3.64
CA LEU A 611 -6.61 -20.56 3.81
C LEU A 611 -6.34 -19.06 3.65
N GLU A 612 -6.95 -18.45 2.64
CA GLU A 612 -6.86 -17.03 2.43
C GLU A 612 -7.43 -16.26 3.62
N MET A 613 -8.62 -16.60 4.11
CA MET A 613 -9.26 -15.97 5.25
C MET A 613 -8.39 -16.07 6.53
N VAL A 614 -7.76 -17.23 6.76
CA VAL A 614 -6.81 -17.49 7.86
C VAL A 614 -5.64 -16.52 7.85
N GLU A 615 -4.98 -16.36 6.71
CA GLU A 615 -3.79 -15.50 6.65
C GLU A 615 -4.19 -14.02 6.77
N ARG A 616 -5.28 -13.61 6.12
CA ARG A 616 -5.82 -12.23 6.14
C ARG A 616 -6.11 -11.70 7.54
N SER A 617 -6.51 -12.57 8.45
CA SER A 617 -6.94 -12.25 9.80
C SER A 617 -5.83 -12.43 10.85
N LYS A 618 -4.64 -12.90 10.45
CA LYS A 618 -3.52 -13.20 11.36
C LYS A 618 -3.08 -12.04 12.24
N HIS A 619 -3.01 -10.84 11.67
CA HIS A 619 -2.68 -9.61 12.40
C HIS A 619 -3.74 -9.21 13.45
N LYS A 620 -4.95 -9.81 13.40
CA LYS A 620 -6.00 -9.64 14.42
C LYS A 620 -5.78 -10.57 15.62
N ARG A 621 -5.00 -11.65 15.45
CA ARG A 621 -4.60 -12.62 16.48
C ARG A 621 -3.28 -12.27 17.16
N GLU A 622 -2.55 -11.30 16.62
CA GLU A 622 -1.26 -10.84 17.15
C GLU A 622 -1.41 -9.51 17.90
N MET A 623 -0.63 -9.34 18.98
CA MET A 623 -0.51 -8.07 19.70
C MET A 623 -0.06 -6.95 18.74
N PRO A 624 -0.39 -5.67 19.03
CA PRO A 624 0.24 -4.56 18.33
C PRO A 624 1.76 -4.70 18.38
N PRO A 625 2.46 -4.53 17.23
CA PRO A 625 3.91 -4.56 17.25
C PRO A 625 4.40 -3.44 18.18
N ILE A 626 5.15 -3.81 19.22
CA ILE A 626 5.74 -2.88 20.19
C ILE A 626 7.20 -2.67 19.78
N VAL A 627 7.57 -1.42 19.49
CA VAL A 627 8.98 -1.06 19.30
C VAL A 627 9.72 -1.25 20.62
N LYS A 628 10.77 -2.08 20.62
CA LYS A 628 11.61 -2.30 21.80
C LYS A 628 12.67 -1.21 21.83
N VAL A 629 12.59 -0.36 22.86
CA VAL A 629 13.51 0.78 23.09
C VAL A 629 14.16 0.74 24.47
N ARG A 630 13.89 -0.30 25.26
CA ARG A 630 14.40 -0.46 26.63
C ARG A 630 15.92 -0.54 26.66
N ASP A 631 16.51 -1.14 25.63
CA ASP A 631 17.95 -1.22 25.37
C ASP A 631 18.62 0.15 25.16
N LEU A 632 17.85 1.15 24.72
CA LEU A 632 18.32 2.53 24.54
C LEU A 632 18.20 3.39 25.82
N ILE A 633 17.42 2.92 26.80
CA ILE A 633 17.10 3.65 28.04
C ILE A 633 17.85 3.07 29.25
N LEU A 634 18.23 1.79 29.20
CA LEU A 634 18.92 1.09 30.31
C LEU A 634 20.46 1.15 30.21
N LYS A 635 21.02 2.13 29.50
CA LYS A 635 22.41 2.55 29.66
C LYS A 635 22.46 3.73 30.62
#